data_AF-A0A2N3BDB8-F1
#
_entry.id   AF-A0A2N3BDB8-F1
#
_cell.length_a   1.000
_cell.length_b   1.000
_cell.length_c   1.000
_cell.angle_alpha   90.00
_cell.angle_beta   90.00
_cell.angle_gamma   90.00
#
_symmetry.space_group_name_H-M   'P 1'
#
loop_
_entity.id
_entity.type
_entity.pdbx_description
1 polymer ?
#
loop_
_entity_poly.entity_id
_entity_poly.type
_entity_poly.pdbx_seq_one_letter_code
_entity_poly.pdbx_strand_id
1 'polypeptide(L)' 'GGGEGRTSGGRHPVTPWGKGTKGTKTRKNKATDKYIVRSRNAKKGR' A
#
# COMPACT_ATOMS: atom_id res chain seq x y z
N GLY A 1 -14.87 1.66 10.73
CA GLY A 1 -15.16 3.11 10.79
C GLY A 1 -16.63 3.24 11.05
N GLY A 2 -17.04 4.12 11.96
CA GLY A 2 -18.39 4.18 12.51
C GLY A 2 -19.49 4.30 11.45
N GLY A 3 -20.63 3.74 11.83
CA GLY A 3 -21.87 3.54 11.08
C GLY A 3 -22.65 2.46 11.83
N GLU A 4 -23.98 2.57 11.91
CA GLU A 4 -24.78 1.52 12.56
C GLU A 4 -24.62 0.20 11.80
N GLY A 5 -24.34 -0.88 12.53
CA GLY A 5 -24.08 -2.20 11.96
C GLY A 5 -22.69 -2.35 11.29
N ARG A 6 -22.49 -3.49 10.60
CA ARG A 6 -21.22 -3.80 9.92
C ARG A 6 -21.19 -3.15 8.53
N THR A 7 -20.72 -1.90 8.46
CA THR A 7 -20.57 -1.17 7.20
C THR A 7 -19.10 -0.82 6.90
N SER A 8 -18.76 -0.71 5.62
CA SER A 8 -17.40 -0.39 5.15
C SER A 8 -17.09 1.11 5.17
N GLY A 9 -18.03 1.96 5.57
CA GLY A 9 -17.84 3.42 5.74
C GLY A 9 -17.40 4.18 4.49
N GLY A 10 -17.46 3.58 3.30
CA GLY A 10 -17.16 4.22 2.01
C GLY A 10 -15.69 4.60 1.78
N ARG A 11 -14.77 4.25 2.69
CA ARG A 11 -13.35 4.61 2.59
C ARG A 11 -12.52 3.48 1.98
N HIS A 12 -11.44 3.82 1.28
CA HIS A 12 -10.42 2.84 0.90
C HIS A 12 -9.86 2.14 2.14
N PRO A 13 -9.55 0.84 2.07
CA PRO A 13 -9.08 0.08 3.22
C PRO A 13 -7.66 0.54 3.60
N VAL A 14 -7.53 0.86 4.88
CA VAL A 14 -6.32 1.38 5.50
C VAL A 14 -6.02 0.63 6.80
N THR A 15 -4.79 0.74 7.27
CA THR A 15 -4.41 0.35 8.62
C THR A 15 -5.10 1.26 9.64
N PRO A 16 -5.10 0.90 10.94
CA PRO A 16 -5.57 1.80 12.01
C PRO A 16 -4.89 3.19 12.02
N TRP A 17 -3.72 3.31 11.40
CA TRP A 17 -2.94 4.54 11.29
C TRP A 17 -3.02 5.21 9.91
N GLY A 18 -3.98 4.82 9.06
CA GLY A 18 -4.25 5.49 7.78
C GLY A 18 -3.38 5.07 6.60
N LYS A 19 -2.51 4.06 6.75
CA LYS A 19 -1.69 3.54 5.64
C LYS A 19 -2.52 2.59 4.77
N GLY A 20 -2.53 2.78 3.44
CA GLY A 20 -3.26 1.89 2.52
C GLY A 20 -2.82 0.43 2.63
N THR A 21 -3.78 -0.49 2.63
CA THR A 21 -3.52 -1.95 2.75
C THR A 21 -3.59 -2.68 1.40
N LYS A 22 -4.22 -2.11 0.39
CA LYS A 22 -4.35 -2.71 -0.95
C LYS A 22 -3.25 -2.21 -1.89
N GLY A 23 -2.15 -2.96 -1.98
CA GLY A 23 -1.11 -2.76 -3.01
C GLY A 23 -0.20 -1.55 -2.83
N THR A 24 -0.37 -0.76 -1.76
CA THR A 24 0.44 0.42 -1.49
C THR A 24 1.89 0.03 -1.17
N LYS A 25 2.85 0.44 -2.03
CA LYS A 25 4.28 0.23 -1.78
C LYS A 25 4.72 1.08 -0.59
N THR A 26 5.32 0.44 0.39
CA THR A 26 5.70 1.07 1.67
C THR A 26 7.13 1.60 1.68
N ARG A 27 8.01 1.05 0.83
CA ARG A 27 9.40 1.48 0.65
C ARG A 27 9.48 2.68 -0.29
N LYS A 28 10.11 3.76 0.18
CA LYS A 28 10.32 5.02 -0.56
C LYS A 28 11.78 5.50 -0.67
N ASN A 29 12.73 4.83 -0.01
CA ASN A 29 14.13 5.26 0.00
C ASN A 29 14.79 5.04 -1.38
N LYS A 30 15.06 6.14 -2.10
CA LYS A 30 15.68 6.13 -3.44
C LYS A 30 17.18 5.82 -3.41
N ALA A 31 17.90 6.20 -2.35
CA ALA A 31 19.36 6.10 -2.31
C ALA A 31 19.85 4.65 -2.39
N THR A 32 19.06 3.72 -1.85
CA THR A 32 19.38 2.28 -1.86
C THR A 32 18.74 1.53 -3.03
N ASP A 33 17.90 2.18 -3.84
CA ASP A 33 17.27 1.53 -5.00
C ASP A 33 18.31 1.18 -6.09
N LYS A 34 19.42 1.92 -6.19
CA LYS A 34 20.52 1.65 -7.13
C LYS A 34 21.21 0.29 -6.92
N TYR A 35 21.07 -0.30 -5.73
CA TYR A 35 21.64 -1.60 -5.40
C TYR A 35 20.67 -2.77 -5.66
N ILE A 36 19.44 -2.49 -6.13
CA ILE A 36 18.45 -3.53 -6.44
C ILE A 36 18.68 -4.06 -7.86
N VAL A 37 19.21 -5.29 -7.98
CA VAL A 37 19.47 -5.95 -9.28
C VAL A 37 18.17 -6.39 -9.98
N ARG A 38 17.16 -6.85 -9.23
CA ARG A 38 15.86 -7.24 -9.79
C ARG A 38 14.71 -6.89 -8.84
N SER A 39 13.75 -6.10 -9.33
CA SER A 39 12.52 -5.80 -8.60
C SER A 39 11.52 -6.95 -8.73
N ARG A 40 10.87 -7.31 -7.61
CA ARG A 40 9.73 -8.27 -7.62
C ARG A 40 8.56 -7.77 -8.47
N ASN A 41 8.46 -6.46 -8.68
CA ASN A 41 7.41 -5.86 -9.49
C ASN A 41 7.81 -5.75 -10.99
N ALA A 42 8.97 -6.24 -11.41
CA ALA A 42 9.42 -6.11 -12.80
C ALA A 42 8.46 -6.74 -13.83
N LYS A 43 7.70 -7.78 -13.45
CA LYS A 43 6.65 -8.38 -14.29
C LYS A 43 5.30 -7.67 -14.23
N LYS A 44 5.02 -6.93 -13.15
CA LYS A 44 3.83 -6.08 -13.06
C LYS A 44 4.18 -4.79 -13.78
N GLY A 45 3.95 -4.77 -15.09
CA GLY A 45 3.97 -3.53 -15.87
C GLY A 45 3.17 -2.49 -15.09
N ARG A 46 3.87 -1.48 -14.59
CA ARG A 46 3.30 -0.34 -13.90
C ARG A 46 3.64 0.88 -14.74
#